data_AF-A0AAV8GCY5-F1
#
_entry.id   AF-A0AAV8GCY5-F1
#
_cell.length_a   1.000
_cell.length_b   1.000
_cell.length_c   1.000
_cell.angle_alpha   90.00
_cell.angle_beta   90.00
_cell.angle_gamma   90.00
#
_symmetry.space_group_name_H-M   'P 1'
#
loop_
_entity.id
_entity.type
_entity.pdbx_description
1 polymer ?
#
loop_
_entity_poly.entity_id
_entity_poly.type
_entity_poly.pdbx_seq_one_letter_code
_entity_poly.pdbx_strand_id
1 'polypeptide(L)'
;MISRVRIEDVKPPVFKALLRYVYTEELPSDGNEGDADKGLTSLDQQMLVAADKYAIKMLKFIYAENLCNKLSLNTVASTFELAEKYNCNRLKAACLEFAAQPETLIALMQTHAKISEGSEQQNTIGLTGLPDLLNKLTVAFISN
;
A
#
# COMPACT_ATOMS: atom_id res chain seq x y z
N MET A 1 -18.47 33.47 13.75
CA MET A 1 -18.55 32.09 14.23
C MET A 1 -17.36 31.32 13.70
N ILE A 2 -16.53 30.74 14.56
CA ILE A 2 -15.45 29.83 14.12
C ILE A 2 -16.01 28.41 14.23
N SER A 3 -16.21 27.76 13.10
CA SER A 3 -16.58 26.34 13.06
C SER A 3 -15.33 25.49 13.18
N ARG A 4 -15.32 24.53 14.10
CA ARG A 4 -14.17 23.65 14.36
C ARG A 4 -14.49 22.23 13.91
N VAL A 5 -13.61 21.64 13.12
CA VAL A 5 -13.67 20.23 12.70
C VAL A 5 -12.47 19.49 13.31
N ARG A 6 -12.70 18.34 13.93
CA ARG A 6 -11.67 17.48 14.54
C ARG A 6 -11.38 16.30 13.63
N ILE A 7 -10.11 16.00 13.39
CA ILE A 7 -9.65 14.92 12.52
C ILE A 7 -8.67 14.07 13.33
N GLU A 8 -8.98 12.79 13.49
CA GLU A 8 -8.20 11.86 14.35
C GLU A 8 -7.53 10.75 13.55
N ASP A 9 -8.14 10.30 12.45
CA ASP A 9 -7.68 9.11 11.73
C ASP A 9 -6.63 9.38 10.65
N VAL A 10 -6.14 10.62 10.54
CA VAL A 10 -5.14 11.02 9.53
C VAL A 10 -3.98 11.69 10.25
N LYS A 11 -2.77 11.18 10.01
CA LYS A 11 -1.56 11.77 10.60
C LYS A 11 -1.40 13.23 10.14
N PRO A 12 -0.96 14.14 11.03
CA PRO A 12 -0.74 15.54 10.67
C PRO A 12 0.06 15.79 9.38
N PRO A 13 1.18 15.08 9.09
CA PRO A 13 1.92 15.29 7.83
C PRO A 13 1.09 14.91 6.59
N VAL A 14 0.35 13.81 6.64
CA VAL A 14 -0.52 13.35 5.54
C VAL A 14 -1.64 14.35 5.28
N PHE A 15 -2.26 14.83 6.35
CA PHE A 15 -3.34 15.81 6.22
C PHE A 15 -2.84 17.16 5.69
N LYS A 16 -1.67 17.63 6.14
CA LYS A 16 -1.03 18.84 5.62
C LYS A 16 -0.73 18.72 4.13
N ALA A 17 -0.17 17.58 3.73
CA ALA A 17 0.15 17.25 2.36
C ALA A 17 -1.11 17.19 1.47
N LEU A 18 -2.19 16.62 1.99
CA LEU A 18 -3.50 16.58 1.32
C LEU A 18 -4.09 17.99 1.16
N LEU A 19 -4.04 18.82 2.20
CA LEU A 19 -4.51 20.21 2.10
C LEU A 19 -3.71 21.01 1.08
N ARG A 20 -2.38 20.84 1.04
CA ARG A 20 -1.55 21.50 0.02
C ARG A 20 -2.05 21.14 -1.38
N TYR A 21 -2.23 19.86 -1.67
CA TYR A 21 -2.77 19.43 -2.96
C TYR A 21 -4.16 20.02 -3.26
N VAL A 22 -5.07 20.06 -2.29
CA VAL A 22 -6.42 20.63 -2.50
C VAL A 22 -6.38 22.12 -2.83
N TYR A 23 -5.44 22.88 -2.25
CA TYR A 23 -5.36 24.32 -2.41
C TYR A 23 -4.45 24.78 -3.55
N THR A 24 -3.43 23.99 -3.91
CA THR A 24 -2.42 24.38 -4.91
C THR A 24 -2.31 23.42 -6.09
N GLU A 25 -3.01 22.29 -6.05
CA GLU A 25 -2.88 21.16 -7.00
C GLU A 25 -1.46 20.59 -7.09
N GLU A 26 -0.55 20.99 -6.19
CA GLU A 26 0.81 20.51 -6.15
C GLU A 26 0.90 19.19 -5.36
N LEU A 27 1.58 18.22 -5.94
CA LEU A 27 1.91 17.00 -5.23
C LEU A 27 3.01 17.30 -4.20
N PRO A 28 2.86 16.80 -2.96
CA PRO A 28 3.87 16.95 -1.94
C PRO A 28 5.10 16.14 -2.37
N SER A 29 6.21 16.85 -2.61
CA SER A 29 7.46 16.23 -3.06
C SER A 29 7.96 15.21 -2.05
N ASP A 30 8.24 14.01 -2.54
CA ASP A 30 8.81 12.89 -1.79
C ASP A 30 10.00 13.38 -0.93
N GLY A 31 9.84 13.39 0.41
CA GLY A 31 10.96 13.32 1.34
C GLY A 31 11.20 14.46 2.34
N ASN A 32 10.51 15.61 2.28
CA ASN A 32 10.96 16.79 3.06
C ASN A 32 10.01 17.35 4.12
N GLU A 33 8.87 16.71 4.38
CA GLU A 33 7.94 17.18 5.44
C GLU A 33 7.77 16.15 6.55
N GLY A 34 8.81 16.02 7.37
CA GLY A 34 8.80 15.33 8.66
C GLY A 34 9.34 13.91 8.57
N ASP A 35 10.19 13.56 9.53
CA ASP A 35 10.75 12.22 9.77
C ASP A 35 9.73 11.12 9.46
N ALA A 36 9.73 10.65 8.22
CA ALA A 36 9.08 9.43 7.85
C ALA A 36 9.97 8.33 8.42
N ASP A 37 9.74 8.05 9.70
CA ASP A 37 10.10 6.80 10.34
C ASP A 37 9.91 5.70 9.30
N LYS A 38 10.98 4.92 9.08
CA LYS A 38 11.02 3.81 8.12
C LYS A 38 10.11 2.65 8.60
N GLY A 39 9.13 2.96 9.43
CA GLY A 39 8.13 2.10 10.04
C GLY A 39 6.88 1.97 9.16
N LEU A 40 6.83 0.81 8.50
CA LEU A 40 5.66 -0.01 8.18
C LEU A 40 4.62 0.48 7.15
N THR A 41 4.51 1.77 6.82
CA THR A 41 3.68 2.21 5.68
C THR A 41 4.28 3.44 4.99
N SER A 42 4.53 3.37 3.68
CA SER A 42 5.08 4.52 2.94
C SER A 42 4.09 5.69 2.96
N LEU A 43 4.59 6.92 2.85
CA LEU A 43 3.77 8.12 2.72
C LEU A 43 2.73 7.97 1.60
N ASP A 44 3.11 7.30 0.51
CA ASP A 44 2.23 6.98 -0.61
C ASP A 44 1.01 6.15 -0.20
N GLN A 45 1.20 5.13 0.65
CA GLN A 45 0.08 4.31 1.16
C GLN A 45 -0.86 5.15 2.03
N GLN A 46 -0.31 5.95 2.94
CA GLN A 46 -1.13 6.79 3.82
C GLN A 46 -1.87 7.89 3.04
N MET A 47 -1.26 8.44 1.98
CA MET A 47 -1.90 9.39 1.09
C MET A 47 -3.00 8.76 0.26
N LEU A 48 -2.83 7.51 -0.22
CA LEU A 48 -3.91 6.78 -0.88
C LEU A 48 -5.14 6.61 0.04
N VAL A 49 -4.90 6.22 1.30
CA VAL A 49 -5.98 6.08 2.31
C VAL A 49 -6.69 7.40 2.56
N ALA A 50 -5.94 8.48 2.75
CA ALA A 50 -6.51 9.80 2.99
C ALA A 50 -7.29 10.30 1.76
N ALA A 51 -6.75 10.13 0.56
CA ALA A 51 -7.41 10.52 -0.69
C ALA A 51 -8.72 9.76 -0.90
N ASP A 52 -8.77 8.46 -0.58
CA ASP A 52 -10.01 7.68 -0.63
C ASP A 52 -11.03 8.18 0.40
N LYS A 53 -10.60 8.40 1.65
CA LYS A 53 -11.47 8.89 2.73
C LYS A 53 -12.13 10.24 2.42
N TYR A 54 -11.39 11.17 1.84
CA TYR A 54 -11.90 12.49 1.45
C TYR A 54 -12.45 12.53 0.01
N ALA A 55 -12.58 11.37 -0.66
CA ALA A 55 -13.09 11.23 -2.02
C ALA A 55 -12.36 12.08 -3.08
N ILE A 56 -11.06 12.32 -2.90
CA ILE A 56 -10.21 13.08 -3.83
C ILE A 56 -9.70 12.13 -4.93
N LYS A 57 -10.52 11.92 -5.95
CA LYS A 57 -10.28 10.92 -7.02
C LYS A 57 -8.93 11.07 -7.72
N MET A 58 -8.53 12.31 -8.04
CA MET A 58 -7.27 12.57 -8.76
C MET A 58 -6.05 12.21 -7.91
N LEU A 59 -6.05 12.60 -6.63
CA LEU A 59 -4.99 12.26 -5.68
C LEU A 59 -4.91 10.75 -5.45
N LYS A 60 -6.06 10.07 -5.33
CA LYS A 60 -6.13 8.61 -5.22
C LYS A 60 -5.50 7.93 -6.44
N PHE A 61 -5.78 8.42 -7.64
CA PHE A 61 -5.21 7.88 -8.89
C PHE A 61 -3.69 8.03 -8.93
N ILE A 62 -3.18 9.22 -8.64
CA ILE A 62 -1.74 9.51 -8.67
C ILE A 62 -0.98 8.61 -7.68
N TYR A 63 -1.45 8.51 -6.44
CA TYR A 63 -0.76 7.68 -5.45
C TYR A 63 -0.91 6.18 -5.73
N ALA A 64 -2.01 5.74 -6.33
CA ALA A 64 -2.13 4.35 -6.80
C ALA A 64 -1.09 4.05 -7.89
N GLU A 65 -0.86 4.97 -8.83
CA GLU A 65 0.14 4.82 -9.89
C GLU A 65 1.57 4.84 -9.34
N ASN A 66 1.87 5.74 -8.39
CA ASN A 66 3.16 5.76 -7.70
C ASN A 66 3.42 4.45 -6.96
N LEU A 67 2.41 3.88 -6.30
CA LEU A 67 2.53 2.59 -5.62
C LEU A 67 2.76 1.45 -6.62
N CYS A 68 2.11 1.45 -7.79
CA CYS A 68 2.39 0.48 -8.86
C CYS A 68 3.86 0.54 -9.29
N ASN A 69 4.42 1.73 -9.46
CA ASN A 69 5.79 1.93 -9.91
C ASN A 69 6.84 1.57 -8.84
N LYS A 70 6.47 1.64 -7.55
CA LYS A 70 7.32 1.32 -6.39
C LYS A 70 7.09 -0.11 -5.86
N LEU A 71 6.39 -0.98 -6.60
CA LEU A 71 6.15 -2.36 -6.19
C LEU A 71 7.48 -3.13 -6.04
N SER A 72 7.58 -3.88 -4.94
CA SER A 72 8.74 -4.73 -4.63
C SER A 72 8.26 -6.00 -3.91
N LEU A 73 9.11 -7.02 -3.84
CA LEU A 73 8.80 -8.29 -3.16
C LEU A 73 8.31 -8.10 -1.72
N ASN A 74 8.86 -7.11 -1.02
CA ASN A 74 8.52 -6.83 0.38
C ASN A 74 7.24 -5.99 0.52
N THR A 75 6.85 -5.25 -0.54
CA THR A 75 5.72 -4.32 -0.51
C THR A 75 4.50 -4.82 -1.28
N VAL A 76 4.63 -5.85 -2.13
CA VAL A 76 3.52 -6.37 -2.94
C VAL A 76 2.38 -6.91 -2.10
N ALA A 77 2.66 -7.64 -1.01
CA ALA A 77 1.62 -8.19 -0.14
C ALA A 77 0.83 -7.09 0.59
N SER A 78 1.52 -6.12 1.19
CA SER A 78 0.87 -5.01 1.90
C SER A 78 0.13 -4.06 0.94
N THR A 79 0.68 -3.83 -0.24
CA THR A 79 0.06 -2.98 -1.28
C THR A 79 -1.15 -3.67 -1.90
N PHE A 80 -1.13 -5.00 -2.05
CA PHE A 80 -2.28 -5.79 -2.49
C PHE A 80 -3.43 -5.70 -1.48
N GLU A 81 -3.16 -5.94 -0.19
CA GLU A 81 -4.17 -5.81 0.87
C GLU A 81 -4.78 -4.40 0.89
N LEU A 82 -3.96 -3.36 0.72
CA LEU A 82 -4.40 -1.98 0.59
C LEU A 82 -5.31 -1.79 -0.64
N ALA A 83 -4.92 -2.35 -1.79
CA ALA A 83 -5.69 -2.25 -3.02
C ALA A 83 -7.07 -2.91 -2.90
N GLU A 84 -7.15 -4.04 -2.19
CA GLU A 84 -8.43 -4.71 -1.90
C GLU A 84 -9.30 -3.87 -0.97
N LYS A 85 -8.71 -3.35 0.11
CA LYS A 85 -9.45 -2.55 1.11
C LYS A 85 -10.06 -1.27 0.53
N TYR A 86 -9.34 -0.58 -0.36
CA TYR A 86 -9.78 0.70 -0.94
C TYR A 86 -10.31 0.57 -2.38
N ASN A 87 -10.63 -0.65 -2.83
CA ASN A 87 -11.19 -0.95 -4.15
C ASN A 87 -10.40 -0.30 -5.31
N CYS A 88 -9.07 -0.36 -5.26
CA CYS A 88 -8.18 0.15 -6.31
C CYS A 88 -7.89 -0.94 -7.34
N ASN A 89 -8.79 -1.13 -8.31
CA ASN A 89 -8.66 -2.20 -9.33
C ASN A 89 -7.33 -2.16 -10.11
N ARG A 90 -6.85 -0.97 -10.48
CA ARG A 90 -5.56 -0.81 -11.20
C ARG A 90 -4.38 -1.28 -10.36
N LEU A 91 -4.33 -0.90 -9.09
CA LEU A 91 -3.27 -1.31 -8.17
C LEU A 91 -3.32 -2.81 -7.87
N LYS A 92 -4.54 -3.35 -7.75
CA LYS A 92 -4.78 -4.79 -7.57
C LYS A 92 -4.27 -5.59 -8.77
N ALA A 93 -4.59 -5.17 -9.99
CA ALA A 93 -4.11 -5.81 -11.21
C ALA A 93 -2.58 -5.78 -11.30
N ALA A 94 -1.95 -4.62 -11.05
CA ALA A 94 -0.50 -4.49 -11.05
C ALA A 94 0.19 -5.38 -10.01
N CYS A 95 -0.39 -5.52 -8.80
CA CYS A 95 0.12 -6.43 -7.79
C CYS A 95 0.05 -7.90 -8.24
N LEU A 96 -1.05 -8.31 -8.89
CA LEU A 96 -1.21 -9.66 -9.41
C LEU A 96 -0.25 -9.95 -10.56
N GLU A 97 -0.08 -9.00 -11.49
CA GLU A 97 0.88 -9.11 -12.60
C GLU A 97 2.31 -9.23 -12.08
N PHE A 98 2.70 -8.40 -11.11
CA PHE A 98 4.01 -8.48 -10.48
C PHE A 98 4.22 -9.81 -9.74
N ALA A 99 3.19 -10.29 -9.03
CA ALA A 99 3.27 -11.55 -8.29
C ALA A 99 3.22 -12.79 -9.19
N ALA A 100 2.66 -12.68 -10.40
CA ALA A 100 2.67 -13.73 -11.41
C ALA A 100 4.03 -13.89 -12.11
N GLN A 101 4.97 -12.97 -11.93
CA GLN A 101 6.32 -13.13 -12.46
C GLN A 101 7.02 -14.31 -11.77
N PRO A 102 7.69 -15.22 -12.52
CA PRO A 102 8.24 -16.45 -11.97
C PRO A 102 9.30 -16.20 -10.88
N GLU A 103 10.11 -15.15 -11.04
CA GLU A 103 11.12 -14.73 -10.07
C GLU A 103 10.49 -14.30 -8.74
N THR A 104 9.43 -13.50 -8.82
CA THR A 104 8.65 -13.03 -7.67
C THR A 104 7.93 -14.18 -6.98
N LEU A 105 7.30 -15.07 -7.75
CA LEU A 105 6.56 -16.21 -7.22
C LEU A 105 7.48 -17.14 -6.42
N ILE A 106 8.66 -17.46 -6.96
CA ILE A 106 9.65 -18.29 -6.27
C ILE A 106 10.10 -17.62 -4.96
N ALA A 107 10.36 -16.32 -4.97
CA ALA A 107 10.76 -15.58 -3.77
C ALA A 107 9.64 -15.53 -2.71
N LEU A 108 8.38 -15.33 -3.12
CA LEU A 108 7.22 -15.36 -2.21
C LEU A 108 6.98 -16.76 -1.63
N MET A 109 7.21 -17.82 -2.40
CA MET A 109 7.12 -19.20 -1.90
C MET A 109 8.27 -19.54 -0.94
N GLN A 110 9.49 -19.08 -1.21
CA GLN A 110 10.65 -19.29 -0.34
C GLN A 110 10.54 -18.57 1.01
N THR A 111 9.92 -17.39 1.03
CA THR A 111 9.65 -16.66 2.28
C THR A 111 8.62 -17.39 3.15
N HIS A 112 7.63 -18.05 2.55
CA HIS A 112 6.67 -18.89 3.30
C HIS A 112 7.31 -20.17 3.85
N ALA A 113 8.25 -20.78 3.13
CA ALA A 113 8.96 -21.99 3.58
C ALA A 113 9.86 -21.73 4.81
N LYS A 114 10.49 -20.56 4.92
CA LYS A 114 11.38 -20.20 6.05
C LYS A 114 10.65 -19.94 7.37
N ILE A 115 9.33 -19.71 7.35
CA ILE A 115 8.53 -19.51 8.58
C ILE A 115 8.26 -20.86 9.28
N SER A 116 8.43 -21.99 8.58
CA SER A 116 8.26 -23.33 9.17
C SER A 116 9.48 -23.84 9.95
N GLU A 117 10.65 -23.21 9.80
CA GLU A 117 11.89 -23.62 10.48
C GLU A 117 12.46 -22.47 11.32
N GLY A 118 11.83 -22.22 12.47
CA GLY A 118 12.46 -21.62 13.66
C GLY A 118 13.01 -20.18 13.55
N SER A 119 12.27 -19.21 14.08
CA SER A 119 12.79 -18.21 15.04
C SER A 119 11.68 -17.30 15.56
N GLU A 120 11.36 -17.47 16.85
CA GLU A 120 10.68 -16.47 17.65
C GLU A 120 11.61 -15.27 17.83
N GLN A 121 11.31 -14.15 17.17
CA GLN A 121 11.60 -12.80 17.66
C GLN A 121 10.84 -11.75 16.84
N GLN A 122 9.67 -11.40 17.36
CA GLN A 122 9.09 -10.05 17.42
C GLN A 122 9.41 -9.11 16.26
N ASN A 123 8.72 -9.33 15.14
CA ASN A 123 8.06 -8.23 14.44
C ASN A 123 6.92 -8.87 13.66
N THR A 124 5.68 -8.66 14.08
CA THR A 124 4.49 -9.04 13.31
C THR A 124 4.43 -8.13 12.09
N ILE A 125 5.29 -8.40 11.11
CA ILE A 125 5.22 -7.80 9.77
C ILE A 125 3.94 -8.39 9.18
N GLY A 126 3.00 -7.53 8.79
CA GLY A 126 1.73 -7.93 8.19
C GLY A 126 1.94 -8.78 6.95
N LEU A 127 2.09 -10.09 7.15
CA LEU A 127 2.02 -11.15 6.15
C LEU A 127 0.59 -11.71 6.05
N THR A 128 -0.39 -11.05 6.68
CA THR A 128 -1.81 -11.45 6.67
C THR A 128 -2.39 -11.56 5.26
N GLY A 129 -1.92 -10.74 4.31
CA GLY A 129 -2.38 -10.77 2.92
C GLY A 129 -1.59 -11.69 1.97
N LEU A 130 -0.45 -12.25 2.39
CA LEU A 130 0.37 -13.14 1.56
C LEU A 130 -0.34 -14.47 1.21
N PRO A 131 -1.01 -15.18 2.15
CA PRO A 131 -1.76 -16.39 1.81
C PRO A 131 -2.95 -16.08 0.90
N ASP A 132 -3.62 -14.94 1.06
CA ASP A 132 -4.72 -14.52 0.17
C ASP A 132 -4.23 -14.21 -1.25
N LEU A 133 -3.06 -13.57 -1.38
CA LEU A 133 -2.43 -13.31 -2.68
C LEU A 133 -2.04 -14.61 -3.38
N LEU A 134 -1.40 -15.54 -2.65
CA LEU A 134 -1.01 -16.85 -3.18
C LEU A 134 -2.23 -17.68 -3.59
N ASN A 135 -3.28 -17.71 -2.78
CA ASN A 135 -4.53 -18.40 -3.11
C ASN A 135 -5.19 -17.83 -4.37
N LYS A 136 -5.23 -16.50 -4.52
CA LYS A 136 -5.78 -15.85 -5.73
C LYS A 136 -4.94 -16.11 -6.97
N LEU A 137 -3.61 -16.20 -6.83
CA LEU A 137 -2.74 -16.64 -7.93
C LEU A 137 -2.98 -18.11 -8.28
N THR A 138 -3.10 -19.01 -7.30
CA THR A 138 -3.37 -20.43 -7.57
C THR A 138 -4.72 -20.63 -8.25
N VAL A 139 -5.78 -19.93 -7.81
CA VAL A 139 -7.09 -19.95 -8.49
C VAL A 139 -7.00 -19.41 -9.91
N ALA A 140 -6.21 -18.35 -10.14
CA ALA A 140 -6.00 -17.78 -11.48
C ALA A 140 -5.22 -18.74 -12.41
N PHE A 141 -4.26 -19.50 -11.88
CA PHE A 141 -3.49 -20.49 -12.64
C PHE A 141 -4.21 -21.83 -12.84
N ILE A 142 -5.13 -22.23 -11.95
CA ILE A 142 -5.90 -23.49 -12.06
C ILE A 142 -7.14 -23.33 -12.97
N SER A 143 -7.61 -22.11 -13.22
CA SER A 143 -8.78 -21.83 -14.07
C SER A 143 -8.47 -21.69 -15.57
N ASN A 144 -7.24 -22.01 -16.02
CA ASN A 144 -6.81 -21.97 -17.41
C ASN A 144 -6.21 -23.31 -17.84
#